data_AF-A0A8B5WQB3-F1
#
_entry.id   AF-A0A8B5WQB3-F1
#
_cell.length_a   1.000
_cell.length_b   1.000
_cell.length_c   1.000
_cell.angle_alpha   90.00
_cell.angle_beta   90.00
_cell.angle_gamma   90.00
#
_symmetry.space_group_name_H-M   'P 1'
#
loop_
_entity.id
_entity.type
_entity.pdbx_description
1 polymer ?
#
loop_
_entity_poly.entity_id
_entity_poly.type
_entity_poly.pdbx_seq_one_letter_code
_entity_poly.pdbx_strand_id
1 'polypeptide(L)'
;MLGLVVYRLIPKNPSPNQLVLTFGWGWRLFFAALGGLLARGMIQETTVHAVPLIITVILFLAALYRERWEFDRDAAEITYSFGLLFAYRTKKYPFGELEEVLFRGTVPDSTSTSHDQIGDSGSKRFMNRGFVKLGLNFTEAGPVSIQTESNRNATMLRNLGTEIARFCDVPYRDAG
;
A
#
# COMPACT_ATOMS: atom_id res chain seq x y z
N MET A 1 15.13 7.09 16.02
CA MET A 1 13.94 7.60 15.30
C MET A 1 13.23 6.38 14.69
N LEU A 2 12.30 5.76 15.44
CA LEU A 2 11.52 4.62 14.96
C LEU A 2 10.45 5.16 14.02
N GLY A 3 10.79 5.28 12.73
CA GLY A 3 9.79 5.52 11.70
C GLY A 3 8.82 4.34 11.71
N LEU A 4 7.56 4.60 12.03
CA LEU A 4 6.46 3.65 11.88
C LEU A 4 6.34 3.30 10.38
N VAL A 5 7.10 2.27 9.95
CA VAL A 5 7.03 1.63 8.63
C VAL A 5 5.79 0.73 8.63
N VAL A 6 4.62 1.35 8.61
CA VAL A 6 3.37 0.68 8.95
C VAL A 6 2.67 0.08 7.73
N TYR A 7 2.98 0.55 6.52
CA TYR A 7 2.38 0.05 5.28
C TYR A 7 3.44 -0.21 4.21
N ARG A 8 4.26 -1.23 4.42
CA ARG A 8 5.29 -1.60 3.45
C ARG A 8 5.12 -3.02 2.97
N LEU A 9 5.09 -3.17 1.65
CA LEU A 9 5.22 -4.47 1.01
C LEU A 9 6.69 -4.88 1.06
N ILE A 10 6.94 -6.07 1.60
CA ILE A 10 8.28 -6.64 1.71
C ILE A 10 8.40 -7.72 0.62
N PRO A 11 9.39 -7.60 -0.29
CA PRO A 11 9.67 -8.66 -1.25
C PRO A 11 10.20 -9.88 -0.51
N LYS A 12 9.62 -11.03 -0.83
CA LYS A 12 10.08 -12.36 -0.42
C LYS A 12 10.23 -13.18 -1.68
N ASN A 13 11.40 -13.77 -1.88
CA ASN A 13 11.64 -14.76 -2.93
C ASN A 13 11.61 -16.15 -2.32
N PRO A 14 10.45 -16.82 -2.23
CA PRO A 14 10.38 -18.21 -1.79
C PRO A 14 11.07 -19.16 -2.77
N SER A 15 11.12 -18.80 -4.06
CA SER A 15 11.81 -19.56 -5.11
C SER A 15 12.44 -18.60 -6.14
N PRO A 16 13.34 -19.08 -7.02
CA PRO A 16 13.91 -18.25 -8.10
C PRO A 16 12.86 -17.70 -9.08
N ASN A 17 11.71 -18.38 -9.17
CA ASN A 17 10.64 -18.09 -10.12
C ASN A 17 9.39 -17.48 -9.47
N GLN A 18 9.47 -17.16 -8.17
CA GLN A 18 8.38 -16.52 -7.45
C GLN A 18 8.87 -15.30 -6.68
N LEU A 19 8.22 -14.17 -6.91
CA LEU A 19 8.37 -12.96 -6.13
C LEU A 19 7.05 -12.68 -5.41
N VAL A 20 7.09 -12.61 -4.09
CA VAL A 20 5.90 -12.37 -3.27
C VAL A 20 6.07 -11.07 -2.50
N LEU A 21 5.17 -10.12 -2.71
CA LEU A 21 5.08 -8.90 -1.93
C LEU A 21 3.98 -9.06 -0.89
N THR A 22 4.35 -9.01 0.40
CA THR A 22 3.39 -9.14 1.51
C THR A 22 3.54 -8.00 2.50
N PHE A 23 2.45 -7.63 3.18
CA PHE A 23 2.56 -6.77 4.34
C PHE A 23 3.35 -7.43 5.48
N GLY A 24 4.14 -6.61 6.17
CA GLY A 24 4.84 -7.02 7.38
C GLY A 24 3.89 -7.34 8.54
N TRP A 25 4.33 -8.23 9.43
CA TRP A 25 3.58 -8.62 10.63
C TRP A 25 3.40 -7.47 11.65
N GLY A 26 4.25 -6.43 11.59
CA GLY A 26 4.25 -5.31 12.52
C GLY A 26 2.92 -4.56 12.55
N TRP A 27 2.30 -4.31 11.39
CA TRP A 27 0.95 -3.72 11.29
C TRP A 27 -0.06 -4.52 12.11
N ARG A 28 -0.10 -5.84 11.89
CA ARG A 28 -1.07 -6.71 12.54
C ARG A 28 -0.93 -6.70 14.05
N LEU A 29 0.31 -6.81 14.53
CA LEU A 29 0.60 -6.76 15.95
C LEU A 29 0.22 -5.42 16.58
N PHE A 30 0.48 -4.31 15.87
CA PHE A 30 0.11 -2.99 16.34
C PHE A 30 -1.41 -2.84 16.51
N PHE A 31 -2.21 -3.21 15.50
CA PHE A 31 -3.67 -3.12 15.57
C PHE A 31 -4.27 -4.12 16.56
N ALA A 32 -3.73 -5.34 16.64
CA ALA A 32 -4.16 -6.33 17.62
C ALA A 32 -3.87 -5.89 19.06
N ALA A 33 -2.68 -5.31 19.31
CA ALA A 33 -2.32 -4.79 20.63
C ALA A 33 -3.18 -3.60 21.02
N LEU A 34 -3.44 -2.67 20.10
CA LEU A 34 -4.29 -1.51 20.34
C LEU A 34 -5.75 -1.92 20.62
N GLY A 35 -6.29 -2.86 19.82
CA GLY A 35 -7.62 -3.44 20.06
C GLY A 35 -7.70 -4.18 21.38
N GLY A 36 -6.67 -4.94 21.74
CA GLY A 36 -6.58 -5.64 23.02
C GLY A 36 -6.52 -4.68 24.22
N LEU A 37 -5.83 -3.56 24.09
CA LEU A 37 -5.78 -2.53 25.15
C LEU A 37 -7.15 -1.88 25.38
N LEU A 38 -7.88 -1.54 24.31
CA LEU A 38 -9.25 -1.02 24.42
C LEU A 38 -10.22 -2.07 25.00
N ALA A 39 -10.13 -3.31 24.54
CA ALA A 39 -10.92 -4.42 25.08
C ALA A 39 -10.69 -4.60 26.59
N ARG A 40 -9.42 -4.54 27.03
CA ARG A 40 -9.06 -4.61 28.44
C ARG A 40 -9.67 -3.46 29.25
N GLY A 41 -9.63 -2.23 28.74
CA GLY A 41 -10.24 -1.07 29.40
C GLY A 41 -11.75 -1.25 29.61
N MET A 42 -12.47 -1.72 28.58
CA MET A 42 -13.92 -1.97 28.68
C MET A 42 -14.27 -3.04 29.72
N ILE A 43 -13.43 -4.06 29.90
CA ILE A 43 -13.65 -5.10 30.91
C ILE A 43 -13.51 -4.53 32.33
N GLN A 44 -12.61 -3.54 32.53
CA GLN A 44 -12.35 -2.94 33.85
C GLN A 44 -13.44 -1.95 34.27
N GLU A 45 -14.01 -1.19 33.34
CA GLU A 45 -15.06 -0.21 33.64
C GLU A 45 -16.44 -0.85 33.86
N THR A 46 -16.61 -2.15 33.58
CA THR A 46 -17.89 -2.91 33.64
C THR A 46 -19.03 -2.36 32.77
N THR A 47 -18.86 -1.20 32.14
CA THR A 47 -19.80 -0.58 31.21
C THR A 47 -19.29 -0.67 29.78
N VAL A 48 -20.03 -1.38 28.93
CA VAL A 48 -19.69 -1.50 27.51
C VAL A 48 -20.41 -0.39 26.74
N HIS A 49 -19.67 0.61 26.30
CA HIS A 49 -20.18 1.63 25.38
C HIS A 49 -20.08 1.15 23.94
N ALA A 50 -21.08 1.48 23.11
CA ALA A 50 -21.11 1.05 21.71
C ALA A 50 -19.92 1.59 20.89
N VAL A 51 -19.48 2.82 21.16
CA VAL A 51 -18.38 3.46 20.43
C VAL A 51 -17.04 2.73 20.60
N PRO A 52 -16.50 2.52 21.82
CA PRO A 52 -15.25 1.80 21.99
C PRO A 52 -15.35 0.34 21.53
N LEU A 53 -16.52 -0.28 21.62
CA LEU A 53 -16.75 -1.61 21.07
C LEU A 53 -16.57 -1.62 19.54
N ILE A 54 -17.21 -0.70 18.81
CA ILE A 54 -17.08 -0.58 17.36
C ILE A 54 -15.63 -0.32 16.95
N ILE A 55 -14.94 0.60 17.64
CA ILE A 55 -13.53 0.90 17.37
C ILE A 55 -12.68 -0.35 17.59
N THR A 56 -12.89 -1.07 18.69
CA THR A 56 -12.18 -2.31 18.99
C THR A 56 -12.37 -3.36 17.89
N VAL A 57 -13.61 -3.54 17.41
CA VAL A 57 -13.92 -4.44 16.29
C VAL A 57 -13.19 -4.01 15.02
N ILE A 58 -13.22 -2.72 14.67
CA ILE A 58 -12.51 -2.19 13.49
C ILE A 58 -11.01 -2.43 13.60
N LEU A 59 -10.41 -2.26 14.78
CA LEU A 59 -8.98 -2.52 14.99
C LEU A 59 -8.65 -4.00 14.79
N PHE A 60 -9.47 -4.92 15.29
CA PHE A 60 -9.26 -6.35 15.04
C PHE A 60 -9.45 -6.72 13.57
N LEU A 61 -10.45 -6.14 12.89
CA LEU A 61 -10.61 -6.31 11.45
C LEU A 61 -9.39 -5.78 10.67
N ALA A 62 -8.86 -4.62 11.05
CA ALA A 62 -7.65 -4.06 10.48
C ALA A 62 -6.43 -4.97 10.71
N ALA A 63 -6.31 -5.60 11.89
CA ALA A 63 -5.26 -6.57 12.19
C ALA A 63 -5.34 -7.84 11.32
N LEU A 64 -6.56 -8.21 10.90
CA LEU A 64 -6.83 -9.36 10.04
C LEU A 64 -6.74 -9.04 8.55
N TYR A 65 -6.53 -7.78 8.19
CA TYR A 65 -6.35 -7.37 6.81
C TYR A 65 -5.10 -8.03 6.21
N ARG A 66 -5.25 -8.49 4.97
CA ARG A 66 -4.21 -9.14 4.18
C ARG A 66 -4.25 -8.55 2.79
N GLU A 67 -3.08 -8.11 2.36
CA GLU A 67 -2.79 -7.79 0.97
C GLU A 67 -1.52 -8.54 0.58
N ARG A 68 -1.56 -9.17 -0.58
CA ARG A 68 -0.48 -9.97 -1.14
C ARG A 68 -0.47 -9.82 -2.64
N TRP A 69 0.70 -9.49 -3.19
CA TRP A 69 1.00 -9.66 -4.59
C TRP A 69 1.93 -10.85 -4.75
N GLU A 70 1.68 -11.67 -5.75
CA GLU A 70 2.46 -12.86 -6.06
C GLU A 70 2.71 -12.88 -7.55
N PHE A 71 3.98 -12.91 -7.93
CA PHE A 71 4.44 -12.93 -9.31
C PHE A 71 5.05 -14.32 -9.51
N ASP A 72 4.38 -15.17 -10.26
CA ASP A 72 4.83 -16.54 -10.53
C ASP A 72 5.15 -16.69 -12.02
N ARG A 73 6.44 -16.88 -12.33
CA ARG A 73 6.92 -17.09 -13.71
C ARG A 73 6.53 -18.46 -14.25
N ASP A 74 6.50 -19.49 -13.40
CA ASP A 74 6.20 -20.86 -13.82
C ASP A 74 4.72 -20.99 -14.19
N ALA A 75 3.85 -20.33 -13.42
CA ALA A 75 2.42 -20.24 -13.72
C ALA A 75 2.08 -19.19 -14.78
N ALA A 76 3.02 -18.30 -15.14
CA ALA A 76 2.80 -17.12 -15.99
C ALA A 76 1.62 -16.25 -15.51
N GLU A 77 1.43 -16.14 -14.19
CA GLU A 77 0.34 -15.38 -13.57
C GLU A 77 0.84 -14.42 -12.46
N ILE A 78 0.30 -13.21 -12.46
CA ILE A 78 0.40 -12.25 -11.37
C ILE A 78 -0.90 -12.30 -10.58
N THR A 79 -0.80 -12.69 -9.32
CA THR A 79 -1.94 -12.84 -8.42
C THR A 79 -1.96 -11.73 -7.39
N TYR A 80 -3.02 -10.94 -7.41
CA TYR A 80 -3.33 -9.95 -6.38
C TYR A 80 -4.42 -10.46 -5.45
N SER A 81 -4.08 -10.66 -4.17
CA SER A 81 -5.03 -11.10 -3.14
C SER A 81 -5.19 -10.03 -2.07
N PHE A 82 -6.43 -9.59 -1.83
CA PHE A 82 -6.75 -8.57 -0.84
C PHE A 82 -8.03 -8.89 -0.06
N GLY A 83 -8.06 -8.59 1.24
CA GLY A 83 -9.25 -8.74 2.08
C GLY A 83 -8.92 -9.12 3.52
N LEU A 84 -9.88 -9.74 4.20
CA LEU A 84 -9.73 -10.24 5.57
C LEU A 84 -9.24 -11.69 5.54
N LEU A 85 -8.62 -12.15 6.64
CA LEU A 85 -8.04 -13.50 6.76
C LEU A 85 -8.96 -14.63 6.27
N PHE A 86 -10.27 -14.51 6.52
CA PHE A 86 -11.32 -15.48 6.15
C PHE A 86 -12.12 -15.12 4.89
N ALA A 87 -11.98 -13.89 4.38
CA ALA A 87 -12.70 -13.39 3.22
C ALA A 87 -11.76 -12.50 2.39
N TYR A 88 -10.95 -13.13 1.54
CA TYR A 88 -10.10 -12.42 0.59
C TYR A 88 -10.61 -12.62 -0.83
N ARG A 89 -10.46 -11.57 -1.64
CA ARG A 89 -10.67 -11.62 -3.08
C ARG A 89 -9.33 -11.82 -3.74
N THR A 90 -9.33 -12.62 -4.79
CA THR A 90 -8.15 -12.84 -5.64
C THR A 90 -8.46 -12.35 -7.04
N LYS A 91 -7.56 -11.54 -7.57
CA LYS A 91 -7.52 -11.13 -8.97
C LYS A 91 -6.25 -11.73 -9.58
N LYS A 92 -6.39 -12.24 -10.80
CA LYS A 92 -5.28 -12.79 -11.57
C LYS A 92 -5.08 -11.95 -12.82
N TYR A 93 -3.84 -11.73 -13.17
CA TYR A 93 -3.42 -11.03 -14.36
C TYR A 93 -2.38 -11.90 -15.09
N PRO A 94 -2.58 -12.23 -16.36
CA PRO A 94 -1.58 -12.96 -17.14
C PRO A 94 -0.27 -12.18 -17.23
N PHE A 95 0.88 -12.85 -17.12
CA PHE A 95 2.18 -12.20 -17.29
C PHE A 95 2.34 -11.58 -18.68
N GLY A 96 1.77 -12.21 -19.71
CA GLY A 96 1.84 -11.71 -21.09
C GLY A 96 1.09 -10.39 -21.31
N GLU A 97 0.20 -10.00 -20.40
CA GLU A 97 -0.48 -8.70 -20.47
C GLU A 97 0.31 -7.58 -19.77
N LEU A 98 1.37 -7.90 -19.02
CA LEU A 98 2.15 -6.89 -18.34
C LEU A 98 3.08 -6.19 -19.34
N GLU A 99 2.83 -4.91 -19.60
CA GLU A 99 3.62 -4.13 -20.57
C GLU A 99 4.81 -3.44 -19.91
N GLU A 100 4.57 -2.77 -18.79
CA GLU A 100 5.60 -1.98 -18.10
C GLU A 100 5.32 -1.81 -16.62
N VAL A 101 6.39 -1.61 -15.85
CA VAL A 101 6.31 -1.16 -14.46
C VAL A 101 6.41 0.36 -14.43
N LEU A 102 5.39 1.01 -13.87
CA LEU A 102 5.26 2.45 -13.80
C LEU A 102 5.65 2.99 -12.43
N PHE A 103 6.57 3.94 -12.41
CA PHE A 103 6.79 4.81 -11.26
C PHE A 103 6.29 6.22 -11.61
N ARG A 104 5.36 6.74 -10.82
CA ARG A 104 4.80 8.09 -11.00
C ARG A 104 5.04 8.94 -9.78
N GLY A 105 5.74 10.06 -9.97
CA GLY A 105 5.73 11.16 -9.00
C GLY A 105 4.40 11.90 -9.09
N THR A 106 3.67 12.04 -8.00
CA THR A 106 2.61 13.05 -7.93
C THR A 106 3.29 14.38 -7.62
N VAL A 107 3.68 15.10 -8.67
CA VAL A 107 3.98 16.52 -8.56
C VAL A 107 2.65 17.20 -8.21
N PRO A 108 2.54 17.89 -7.06
CA PRO A 108 1.35 18.69 -6.79
C PRO A 108 1.27 19.75 -7.88
N ASP A 109 0.27 19.61 -8.75
CA ASP A 109 0.00 20.53 -9.82
C ASP A 109 -0.30 21.90 -9.21
N SER A 110 0.69 22.79 -9.21
CA SER A 110 0.53 24.17 -8.78
C SER A 110 -0.28 25.01 -9.79
N THR A 111 -0.78 24.36 -10.85
CA THR A 111 -1.52 24.96 -11.97
C THR A 111 -3.02 24.68 -11.90
N SER A 112 -3.60 24.58 -10.69
CA SER A 112 -5.00 24.97 -10.50
C SER A 112 -5.09 26.50 -10.58
N THR A 113 -5.21 27.01 -11.81
CA THR A 113 -5.36 28.43 -12.13
C THR A 113 -6.53 29.06 -11.35
N SER A 114 -6.17 30.03 -10.51
CA SER A 114 -6.89 31.21 -10.06
C SER A 114 -8.39 31.34 -10.41
N HIS A 115 -9.23 31.34 -9.39
CA HIS A 115 -10.17 32.44 -9.18
C HIS A 115 -10.44 32.64 -7.68
N ASP A 116 -10.26 33.89 -7.25
CA ASP A 116 -10.78 34.53 -6.05
C ASP A 116 -10.10 34.37 -4.67
N GLN A 117 -9.71 35.56 -4.18
CA GLN A 117 -9.68 36.04 -2.80
C GLN A 117 -8.37 35.98 -2.00
N ILE A 118 -7.70 37.14 -2.07
CA ILE A 118 -7.08 37.90 -0.98
C ILE A 118 -7.51 37.40 0.40
N GLY A 119 -6.59 36.82 1.17
CA GLY A 119 -6.81 36.54 2.59
C GLY A 119 -5.91 35.45 3.16
N ASP A 120 -4.97 35.88 3.99
CA ASP A 120 -4.29 35.09 5.03
C ASP A 120 -3.12 34.15 4.60
N SER A 121 -1.94 34.76 4.47
CA SER A 121 -0.66 34.09 4.26
C SER A 121 -0.04 33.64 5.60
N GLY A 122 -0.46 32.49 6.12
CA GLY A 122 0.08 31.96 7.38
C GLY A 122 0.35 30.45 7.43
N SER A 123 -0.44 29.59 6.77
CA SER A 123 -0.46 28.15 7.14
C SER A 123 -0.26 27.12 6.02
N LYS A 124 -0.05 27.50 4.76
CA LYS A 124 -0.11 26.55 3.62
C LYS A 124 1.22 25.93 3.14
N ARG A 125 2.31 25.94 3.94
CA ARG A 125 3.59 25.29 3.54
C ARG A 125 3.78 23.84 4.01
N PHE A 126 2.94 23.32 4.91
CA PHE A 126 3.16 22.00 5.51
C PHE A 126 2.49 20.81 4.78
N MET A 127 1.66 21.06 3.75
CA MET A 127 0.75 20.03 3.22
C MET A 127 0.97 19.59 1.76
N ASN A 128 2.03 20.07 1.08
CA ASN A 128 2.44 19.53 -0.24
C ASN A 128 3.52 18.45 -0.09
N ARG A 129 3.27 17.45 0.74
CA ARG A 129 4.12 16.25 0.73
C ARG A 129 3.75 15.46 -0.52
N GLY A 130 4.56 15.61 -1.57
CA GLY A 130 4.44 14.79 -2.78
C GLY A 130 4.38 13.31 -2.42
N PHE A 131 3.51 12.58 -3.09
CA PHE A 131 3.44 11.13 -3.02
C PHE A 131 4.03 10.55 -4.29
N VAL A 132 4.60 9.36 -4.17
CA VAL A 132 5.09 8.58 -5.30
C VAL A 132 4.30 7.28 -5.34
N LYS A 133 3.96 6.85 -6.54
CA LYS A 133 3.13 5.67 -6.77
C LYS A 133 3.85 4.70 -7.70
N LEU A 134 3.90 3.45 -7.27
CA LEU A 134 4.34 2.32 -8.07
C LEU A 134 3.11 1.58 -8.59
N GLY A 135 3.08 1.30 -9.88
CA GLY A 135 2.01 0.55 -10.52
C GLY A 135 2.52 -0.35 -11.64
N LEU A 136 1.62 -1.19 -12.12
CA LEU A 136 1.80 -2.07 -13.27
C LEU A 136 0.87 -1.58 -14.37
N ASN A 137 1.36 -1.48 -15.60
CA ASN A 137 0.52 -1.22 -16.75
C ASN A 137 0.23 -2.53 -17.47
N PHE A 138 -1.06 -2.89 -17.55
CA PHE A 138 -1.52 -4.05 -18.30
C PHE A 138 -2.18 -3.62 -19.60
N THR A 139 -2.02 -4.40 -20.67
CA THR A 139 -2.62 -4.13 -21.99
C THR A 139 -4.15 -4.02 -21.90
N GLU A 140 -4.82 -4.97 -21.25
CA GLU A 140 -6.29 -4.99 -21.17
C GLU A 140 -6.84 -4.33 -19.90
N ALA A 141 -6.22 -4.57 -18.74
CA ALA A 141 -6.72 -4.07 -17.46
C ALA A 141 -6.32 -2.62 -17.15
N GLY A 142 -5.38 -2.04 -17.92
CA GLY A 142 -4.85 -0.71 -17.70
C GLY A 142 -3.94 -0.60 -16.47
N PRO A 143 -3.74 0.63 -15.93
CA PRO A 143 -2.79 0.88 -14.85
C PRO A 143 -3.33 0.43 -13.48
N VAL A 144 -2.64 -0.50 -12.83
CA VAL A 144 -2.95 -1.00 -11.49
C VAL A 144 -1.92 -0.52 -10.48
N SER A 145 -2.38 0.06 -9.37
CA SER A 145 -1.50 0.53 -8.28
C SER A 145 -1.02 -0.64 -7.43
N ILE A 146 0.28 -0.76 -7.19
CA ILE A 146 0.84 -1.69 -6.20
C ILE A 146 1.02 -0.98 -4.86
N GLN A 147 1.70 0.16 -4.85
CA GLN A 147 2.08 0.83 -3.61
C GLN A 147 2.20 2.33 -3.81
N THR A 148 1.71 3.10 -2.83
CA THR A 148 1.85 4.56 -2.77
C THR A 148 2.61 4.91 -1.50
N GLU A 149 3.64 5.74 -1.63
CA GLU A 149 4.53 6.14 -0.54
C GLU A 149 4.75 7.65 -0.54
N SER A 150 5.26 8.17 0.59
CA SER A 150 5.74 9.55 0.61
C SER A 150 6.97 9.70 -0.30
N ASN A 151 7.17 10.88 -0.90
CA ASN A 151 8.35 11.16 -1.74
C ASN A 151 9.70 10.91 -1.03
N ARG A 152 9.74 10.94 0.31
CA ARG A 152 10.95 10.59 1.08
C ARG A 152 11.40 9.14 0.86
N ASN A 153 10.48 8.26 0.51
CA ASN A 153 10.72 6.84 0.23
C ASN A 153 10.83 6.56 -1.28
N ALA A 154 10.92 7.58 -2.14
CA ALA A 154 10.97 7.43 -3.59
C ALA A 154 12.08 6.51 -4.07
N THR A 155 13.31 6.67 -3.57
CA THR A 155 14.44 5.82 -3.94
C THR A 155 14.17 4.34 -3.64
N MET A 156 13.55 4.05 -2.50
CA MET A 156 13.22 2.68 -2.12
C MET A 156 12.12 2.10 -3.03
N LEU A 157 11.11 2.89 -3.35
CA LEU A 157 10.01 2.47 -4.23
C LEU A 157 10.49 2.30 -5.68
N ARG A 158 11.44 3.12 -6.14
CA ARG A 158 12.16 2.92 -7.42
C ARG A 158 12.94 1.62 -7.43
N ASN A 159 13.70 1.32 -6.37
CA ASN A 159 14.45 0.07 -6.28
C ASN A 159 13.52 -1.15 -6.34
N LEU A 160 12.38 -1.09 -5.65
CA LEU A 160 11.36 -2.13 -5.71
C LEU A 160 10.77 -2.26 -7.13
N GLY A 161 10.46 -1.15 -7.79
CA GLY A 161 9.98 -1.15 -9.17
C GLY A 161 10.98 -1.76 -10.15
N THR A 162 12.27 -1.42 -10.03
CA THR A 162 13.34 -2.02 -10.83
C THR A 162 13.51 -3.52 -10.57
N GLU A 163 13.36 -3.96 -9.32
CA GLU A 163 13.41 -5.39 -8.96
C GLU A 163 12.23 -6.16 -9.58
N ILE A 164 11.02 -5.62 -9.51
CA ILE A 164 9.83 -6.20 -10.15
C ILE A 164 10.00 -6.21 -11.67
N ALA A 165 10.46 -5.11 -12.28
CA ALA A 165 10.67 -5.02 -13.73
C ALA A 165 11.70 -6.05 -14.22
N ARG A 166 12.82 -6.19 -13.51
CA ARG A 166 13.83 -7.23 -13.77
C ARG A 166 13.26 -8.64 -13.56
N PHE A 167 12.46 -8.83 -12.52
CA PHE A 167 11.80 -10.11 -12.27
C PHE A 167 10.71 -10.42 -13.30
N CYS A 168 10.08 -9.44 -13.93
CA CYS A 168 9.07 -9.71 -14.96
C CYS A 168 9.64 -9.68 -16.39
N ASP A 169 10.90 -9.27 -16.56
CA ASP A 169 11.53 -9.03 -17.87
C ASP A 169 10.75 -8.01 -18.72
N VAL A 170 10.25 -6.96 -18.07
CA VAL A 170 9.49 -5.86 -18.69
C VAL A 170 10.19 -4.52 -18.48
N PRO A 171 9.98 -3.52 -19.35
CA PRO A 171 10.55 -2.20 -19.16
C PRO A 171 10.05 -1.53 -17.86
N TYR A 172 10.95 -0.76 -17.25
CA TYR A 172 10.66 0.12 -16.13
C TYR A 172 10.59 1.57 -16.63
N ARG A 173 9.46 2.25 -16.42
CA ARG A 173 9.24 3.64 -16.84
C ARG A 173 9.08 4.54 -15.61
N ASP A 174 10.01 5.50 -15.47
CA ASP A 174 9.97 6.58 -14.48
C ASP A 174 9.29 7.81 -15.10
N ALA A 175 8.00 7.97 -14.83
CA ALA A 175 7.23 9.17 -15.16
C ALA A 175 7.37 10.15 -13.99
N GLY A 176 8.48 10.88 -14.01
CA GLY A 176 8.84 11.90 -13.02
C GLY A 176 7.88 13.07 -12.96
#